data_AF-A0A438FNZ7-F1
#
_entry.id   AF-A0A438FNZ7-F1
#
_cell.length_a   1.000
_cell.length_b   1.000
_cell.length_c   1.000
_cell.angle_alpha   90.00
_cell.angle_beta   90.00
_cell.angle_gamma   90.00
#
_symmetry.space_group_name_H-M   'P 1'
#
loop_
_entity.id
_entity.type
_entity.pdbx_description
1 polymer ?
#
loop_
_entity_poly.entity_id
_entity_poly.type
_entity_poly.pdbx_seq_one_letter_code
_entity_poly.pdbx_strand_id
1 'polypeptide(L)'
;MDGGVITYFNRPTLSVTATTATASISFPLHMDSAASRPAVVIDNGTGYTKMGFAGNVEPCFIAPTVVAVNESFLNQNRSSTKGNWLAQHSAGVMADLDFFIGDEAIARSRNSSTYNLSYPIVHGQVDNWDAMERFWQQCIFNYLRCDPEDHYFLLTESPLTAPESREYTGEIMFETFNVPGLYIAVQPVLALAAGYTTSKVGI
;
A
#
# COMPACT_ATOMS: atom_id res chain seq x y z
N MET A 1 8.85 -20.54 -15.72
CA MET A 1 8.67 -19.78 -14.47
C MET A 1 7.78 -18.62 -14.84
N ASP A 2 6.47 -18.80 -14.68
CA ASP A 2 5.46 -17.84 -15.11
C ASP A 2 5.53 -16.61 -14.21
N GLY A 3 6.10 -15.52 -14.73
CA GLY A 3 6.06 -14.19 -14.12
C GLY A 3 4.68 -13.58 -14.29
N GLY A 4 3.66 -14.22 -13.71
CA GLY A 4 2.26 -13.85 -13.84
C GLY A 4 2.01 -12.40 -13.46
N VAL A 5 1.56 -11.62 -14.45
CA VAL A 5 1.03 -10.27 -14.30
C VAL A 5 -0.42 -10.42 -13.85
N ILE A 6 -0.75 -10.12 -12.59
CA ILE A 6 -2.14 -10.18 -12.10
C ILE A 6 -2.67 -8.76 -11.93
N THR A 7 -3.74 -8.45 -12.65
CA THR A 7 -4.50 -7.20 -12.52
C THR A 7 -5.86 -7.56 -11.94
N TYR A 8 -6.25 -6.88 -10.87
CA TYR A 8 -7.50 -7.10 -10.16
C TYR A 8 -8.43 -5.90 -10.37
N PHE A 9 -9.72 -6.14 -10.60
CA PHE A 9 -10.73 -5.09 -10.78
C PHE A 9 -11.93 -5.34 -9.87
N ASN A 10 -12.46 -4.28 -9.28
CA ASN A 10 -13.66 -4.33 -8.46
C ASN A 10 -14.91 -4.21 -9.36
N ARG A 11 -15.44 -5.33 -9.89
CA ARG A 11 -16.77 -5.37 -10.54
C ARG A 11 -17.54 -6.66 -10.21
N PRO A 12 -18.89 -6.64 -10.07
CA PRO A 12 -19.68 -7.79 -9.62
C PRO A 12 -19.89 -8.95 -10.63
N THR A 13 -19.10 -9.05 -11.71
CA THR A 13 -19.26 -10.11 -12.72
C THR A 13 -17.94 -10.43 -13.40
N LEU A 14 -17.37 -11.61 -13.07
CA LEU A 14 -16.53 -12.55 -13.87
C LEU A 14 -15.46 -11.96 -14.83
N SER A 15 -14.26 -12.51 -15.04
CA SER A 15 -13.60 -13.78 -14.76
C SER A 15 -12.10 -13.60 -15.06
N VAL A 16 -11.24 -14.43 -14.44
CA VAL A 16 -9.82 -14.60 -14.78
C VAL A 16 -9.66 -14.96 -16.26
N THR A 17 -8.84 -14.21 -17.00
CA THR A 17 -8.28 -14.68 -18.29
C THR A 17 -6.83 -14.27 -18.42
N ALA A 18 -5.95 -15.26 -18.47
CA ALA A 18 -4.56 -15.11 -18.91
C ALA A 18 -4.52 -15.23 -20.44
N THR A 19 -3.99 -14.26 -21.17
CA THR A 19 -3.45 -14.50 -22.52
C THR A 19 -2.34 -13.52 -22.88
N THR A 20 -1.33 -14.07 -23.55
CA THR A 20 -0.05 -13.53 -23.96
C THR A 20 -0.14 -12.44 -25.04
N ALA A 21 0.79 -11.48 -24.94
CA ALA A 21 1.30 -10.58 -25.97
C ALA A 21 0.35 -9.48 -26.50
N THR A 22 0.86 -8.24 -26.42
CA THR A 22 0.26 -6.95 -26.84
C THR A 22 -0.98 -6.53 -26.05
N ALA A 23 -0.76 -5.88 -24.90
CA ALA A 23 -1.81 -5.15 -24.21
C ALA A 23 -2.17 -3.89 -25.04
N SER A 24 -3.15 -4.01 -25.93
CA SER A 24 -3.99 -2.87 -26.27
C SER A 24 -5.18 -2.90 -25.31
N ILE A 25 -5.15 -2.00 -24.33
CA ILE A 25 -6.20 -1.90 -23.33
C ILE A 25 -7.41 -1.27 -24.01
N SER A 26 -8.39 -2.09 -24.35
CA SER A 26 -9.66 -1.62 -24.89
C SER A 26 -10.65 -1.48 -23.73
N PHE A 27 -10.82 -0.26 -23.22
CA PHE A 27 -11.86 0.03 -22.24
C PHE A 27 -13.22 0.17 -22.95
N PRO A 28 -14.31 -0.46 -22.45
CA PRO A 28 -15.65 -0.18 -22.94
C PRO A 28 -16.00 1.29 -22.73
N LEU A 29 -16.77 1.88 -23.66
CA LEU A 29 -17.11 3.32 -23.77
C LEU A 29 -18.04 3.86 -22.65
N HIS A 30 -17.88 3.39 -21.41
CA HIS A 30 -18.40 4.05 -20.22
C HIS A 30 -17.20 4.45 -19.37
N MET A 31 -16.89 5.75 -19.37
CA MET A 31 -15.73 6.31 -18.70
C MET A 31 -15.98 6.26 -17.18
N ASP A 32 -15.46 5.23 -16.51
CA ASP A 32 -15.43 5.19 -15.04
C ASP A 32 -14.70 6.44 -14.54
N SER A 33 -15.26 7.12 -13.52
CA SER A 33 -14.66 8.31 -12.89
C SER A 33 -13.16 8.12 -12.57
N ALA A 34 -12.82 6.91 -12.10
CA ALA A 34 -11.45 6.50 -11.78
C ALA A 34 -10.50 6.43 -12.97
N ALA A 35 -11.00 6.12 -14.18
CA ALA A 35 -10.19 6.12 -15.39
C ALA A 35 -9.82 7.54 -15.86
N SER A 36 -10.46 8.58 -15.32
CA SER A 36 -10.12 9.98 -15.61
C SER A 36 -8.99 10.54 -14.76
N ARG A 37 -8.67 9.88 -13.63
CA ARG A 37 -7.64 10.32 -12.68
C ARG A 37 -6.36 9.49 -12.84
N PRO A 38 -5.18 10.08 -12.57
CA PRO A 38 -3.91 9.36 -12.71
C PRO A 38 -3.82 8.25 -11.67
N ALA A 39 -3.34 7.08 -12.06
CA ALA A 39 -3.14 5.97 -11.14
C ALA A 39 -2.14 6.34 -10.02
N VAL A 40 -2.39 5.86 -8.80
CA VAL A 40 -1.45 5.95 -7.70
C VAL A 40 -0.40 4.86 -7.84
N VAL A 41 0.87 5.20 -7.69
CA VAL A 41 2.00 4.27 -7.73
C VAL A 41 2.69 4.30 -6.37
N ILE A 42 2.83 3.14 -5.72
CA ILE A 42 3.53 2.97 -4.44
C ILE A 42 4.56 1.84 -4.58
N ASP A 43 5.84 2.22 -4.54
CA ASP A 43 6.97 1.29 -4.49
C ASP A 43 7.31 0.97 -3.03
N ASN A 44 6.85 -0.20 -2.55
CA ASN A 44 7.01 -0.64 -1.16
C ASN A 44 8.42 -1.21 -0.95
N GLY A 45 9.36 -0.39 -0.50
CA GLY A 45 10.72 -0.81 -0.18
C GLY A 45 10.90 -1.16 1.29
N THR A 46 11.81 -2.08 1.61
CA THR A 46 12.18 -2.43 3.00
C THR A 46 12.66 -1.23 3.80
N GLY A 47 13.46 -0.34 3.18
CA GLY A 47 13.99 0.86 3.85
C GLY A 47 13.16 2.11 3.61
N TYR A 48 12.74 2.31 2.37
CA TYR A 48 12.00 3.50 1.94
C TYR A 48 10.90 3.14 0.97
N THR A 49 9.72 3.71 1.18
CA THR A 49 8.60 3.67 0.25
C THR A 49 8.61 4.94 -0.59
N LYS A 50 8.43 4.77 -1.89
CA LYS A 50 8.27 5.89 -2.84
C LYS A 50 6.84 5.87 -3.32
N MET A 51 6.20 7.02 -3.41
CA MET A 51 4.80 7.12 -3.79
C MET A 51 4.51 8.36 -4.60
N GLY A 52 3.58 8.25 -5.54
CA GLY A 52 3.18 9.37 -6.40
C GLY A 52 2.09 8.98 -7.38
N PHE A 53 1.87 9.86 -8.35
CA PHE A 53 0.88 9.65 -9.41
C PHE A 53 1.57 9.29 -10.73
N ALA A 54 0.99 8.35 -11.47
CA ALA A 54 1.46 7.98 -12.80
C ALA A 54 1.49 9.20 -13.73
N GLY A 55 2.55 9.29 -14.55
CA GLY A 55 2.80 10.43 -15.43
C GLY A 55 3.75 11.47 -14.84
N ASN A 56 4.00 11.46 -13.53
CA ASN A 56 5.06 12.29 -12.94
C ASN A 56 6.45 11.75 -13.27
N VAL A 57 7.43 12.65 -13.40
CA VAL A 57 8.83 12.31 -13.68
C VAL A 57 9.51 11.67 -12.48
N GLU A 58 9.12 12.08 -11.27
CA GLU A 58 9.66 11.62 -10.00
C GLU A 58 8.52 11.28 -9.02
N PRO A 59 8.76 10.42 -8.01
CA PRO A 59 7.76 10.17 -6.97
C PRO A 59 7.45 11.47 -6.22
N CYS A 60 6.18 11.66 -5.86
CA CYS A 60 5.76 12.83 -5.07
C CYS A 60 6.40 12.83 -3.68
N PHE A 61 6.57 11.63 -3.09
CA PHE A 61 7.12 11.45 -1.76
C PHE A 61 8.02 10.22 -1.70
N ILE A 62 9.04 10.33 -0.85
CA ILE A 62 9.90 9.22 -0.43
C ILE A 62 9.94 9.26 1.09
N ALA A 63 9.50 8.20 1.75
CA ALA A 63 9.41 8.14 3.21
C ALA A 63 10.04 6.84 3.72
N PRO A 64 10.68 6.85 4.92
CA PRO A 64 11.10 5.61 5.56
C PRO A 64 9.94 4.64 5.77
N THR A 65 10.13 3.36 5.47
CA THR A 65 9.08 2.33 5.60
C THR A 65 9.01 1.84 7.05
N VAL A 66 8.41 2.67 7.91
CA VAL A 66 8.35 2.44 9.35
C VAL A 66 7.10 3.04 9.94
N VAL A 67 6.56 2.38 10.96
CA VAL A 67 5.41 2.82 11.74
C VAL A 67 5.82 2.91 13.20
N ALA A 68 5.47 4.01 13.87
CA ALA A 68 5.57 4.14 15.31
C ALA A 68 4.17 3.94 15.90
N VAL A 69 4.01 2.92 16.74
CA VAL A 69 2.73 2.62 17.38
C VAL A 69 2.84 2.85 18.88
N ASN A 70 1.82 3.48 19.46
CA ASN A 70 1.76 3.65 20.90
C ASN A 70 1.27 2.35 21.59
N GLU A 71 2.19 1.65 22.23
CA GLU A 71 1.86 0.38 22.91
C GLU A 71 1.04 0.54 24.20
N SER A 72 0.92 1.76 24.74
CA SER A 72 0.15 1.97 25.97
C SER A 72 -1.33 1.63 25.80
N PHE A 73 -1.86 1.74 24.58
CA PHE A 73 -3.25 1.39 24.27
C PHE A 73 -3.41 -0.08 23.82
N LEU A 74 -2.39 -0.67 23.18
CA LEU A 74 -2.43 -2.08 22.76
C LEU A 74 -2.39 -3.05 23.94
N ASN A 75 -1.60 -2.73 24.98
CA ASN A 75 -1.46 -3.59 26.17
C ASN A 75 -2.71 -3.59 27.08
N GLN A 76 -3.61 -2.61 26.98
CA GLN A 76 -4.90 -2.65 27.68
C GLN A 76 -5.86 -3.69 27.10
N ASN A 77 -5.65 -4.11 25.85
CA ASN A 77 -6.52 -5.06 25.15
C ASN A 77 -6.32 -6.53 25.59
N ARG A 78 -5.18 -6.85 26.22
CA ARG A 78 -4.87 -8.22 26.72
C ARG A 78 -5.18 -8.46 28.20
N SER A 79 -5.54 -7.42 28.96
CA SER A 79 -5.99 -7.60 30.35
C SER A 79 -7.48 -7.96 30.36
N SER A 80 -7.74 -9.27 30.40
CA SER A 80 -9.06 -9.89 30.54
C SER A 80 -9.70 -9.57 31.90
N THR A 81 -10.13 -8.32 32.09
CA THR A 81 -11.03 -7.95 33.18
C THR A 81 -12.36 -7.53 32.57
N LYS A 82 -13.39 -8.36 32.73
CA LYS A 82 -14.78 -8.22 32.24
C LYS A 82 -15.50 -6.99 32.85
N GLY A 83 -14.97 -5.79 32.64
CA GLY A 83 -15.37 -4.61 33.42
C GLY A 83 -15.95 -3.44 32.64
N ASN A 84 -15.52 -3.13 31.42
CA ASN A 84 -15.93 -1.86 30.79
C ASN A 84 -15.78 -1.83 29.25
N TRP A 85 -16.75 -2.38 28.53
CA TRP A 85 -16.79 -2.39 27.05
C TRP A 85 -16.63 -1.01 26.41
N LEU A 86 -17.17 0.04 27.04
CA LEU A 86 -17.08 1.42 26.52
C LEU A 86 -15.65 1.98 26.57
N ALA A 87 -14.89 1.64 27.62
CA ALA A 87 -13.50 2.07 27.77
C ALA A 87 -12.55 1.26 26.87
N GLN A 88 -12.83 -0.03 26.68
CA GLN A 88 -12.08 -0.89 25.75
C GLN A 88 -12.31 -0.48 24.29
N HIS A 89 -13.55 -0.17 23.90
CA HIS A 89 -13.86 0.35 22.57
C HIS A 89 -13.20 1.71 22.34
N SER A 90 -13.27 2.61 23.32
CA SER A 90 -12.62 3.93 23.21
C SER A 90 -11.10 3.83 23.13
N ALA A 91 -10.46 2.96 23.94
CA ALA A 91 -9.02 2.74 23.90
C ALA A 91 -8.57 2.06 22.59
N GLY A 92 -9.35 1.12 22.06
CA GLY A 92 -9.09 0.49 20.77
C GLY A 92 -9.14 1.49 19.61
N VAL A 93 -10.18 2.34 19.57
CA VAL A 93 -10.29 3.43 18.58
C VAL A 93 -9.14 4.44 18.70
N MET A 94 -8.71 4.78 19.92
CA MET A 94 -7.56 5.68 20.12
C MET A 94 -6.23 5.01 19.72
N ALA A 95 -6.04 3.71 20.00
CA ALA A 95 -4.85 2.95 19.59
C ALA A 95 -4.70 2.85 18.06
N ASP A 96 -5.84 2.86 17.37
CA ASP A 96 -5.90 2.79 15.92
C ASP A 96 -5.66 4.13 15.24
N LEU A 97 -5.84 5.23 15.97
CA LEU A 97 -5.57 6.59 15.50
C LEU A 97 -4.22 7.15 15.99
N ASP A 98 -3.64 6.60 17.07
CA ASP A 98 -2.38 7.08 17.67
C ASP A 98 -1.16 6.32 17.14
N PHE A 99 -0.87 6.52 15.86
CA PHE A 99 0.34 6.05 15.21
C PHE A 99 0.93 7.10 14.27
N PHE A 100 2.22 6.96 13.99
CA PHE A 100 2.95 7.82 13.04
C PHE A 100 3.70 6.95 12.04
N ILE A 101 4.05 7.51 10.88
CA ILE A 101 4.85 6.80 9.87
C ILE A 101 6.06 7.64 9.42
N GLY A 102 7.00 7.00 8.73
CA GLY A 102 8.12 7.70 8.09
C GLY A 102 9.02 8.43 9.07
N ASP A 103 9.46 9.64 8.70
CA ASP A 103 10.35 10.44 9.55
C ASP A 103 9.71 10.84 10.88
N GLU A 104 8.39 11.05 10.91
CA GLU A 104 7.68 11.38 12.16
C GLU A 104 7.71 10.19 13.12
N ALA A 105 7.54 8.96 12.63
CA ALA A 105 7.68 7.77 13.46
C ALA A 105 9.06 7.66 14.13
N ILE A 106 10.13 7.91 13.36
CA ILE A 106 11.50 7.89 13.86
C ILE A 106 11.71 9.00 14.89
N ALA A 107 11.19 10.21 14.65
CA ALA A 107 11.30 11.31 15.59
C ALA A 107 10.54 11.05 16.90
N ARG A 108 9.33 10.49 16.82
CA ARG A 108 8.48 10.20 17.98
C ARG A 108 9.05 9.11 18.87
N SER A 109 9.58 8.04 18.29
CA SER A 109 10.22 6.97 19.07
C SER A 109 11.49 7.42 19.80
N ARG A 110 12.22 8.40 19.27
CA ARG A 110 13.38 9.01 19.94
C ARG A 110 12.99 9.93 21.10
N ASN A 111 11.88 10.64 20.93
CA ASN A 111 11.43 11.66 21.88
C ASN A 111 10.51 11.13 22.98
N SER A 112 9.91 9.95 22.78
CA SER A 112 9.01 9.32 23.74
C SER A 112 9.23 7.81 23.80
N SER A 113 9.33 7.27 25.03
CA SER A 113 9.45 5.84 25.28
C SER A 113 8.12 5.08 25.10
N THR A 114 7.03 5.75 24.75
CA THR A 114 5.71 5.11 24.54
C THR A 114 5.52 4.58 23.13
N TYR A 115 6.30 5.07 22.16
CA TYR A 115 6.18 4.69 20.75
C TYR A 115 7.27 3.72 20.35
N ASN A 116 6.87 2.51 19.94
CA ASN A 116 7.78 1.51 19.41
C ASN A 116 7.72 1.48 17.89
N LEU A 117 8.89 1.33 17.27
CA LEU A 117 9.03 1.24 15.82
C LEU A 117 8.73 -0.18 15.35
N SER A 118 7.86 -0.29 14.36
CA SER A 118 7.62 -1.51 13.58
C SER A 118 7.99 -1.24 12.12
N TYR A 119 8.79 -2.13 11.55
CA TYR A 119 9.15 -2.11 10.13
C TYR A 119 8.29 -3.17 9.44
N PRO A 120 7.23 -2.77 8.71
CA PRO A 120 6.26 -3.72 8.18
C PRO A 120 6.84 -4.63 7.11
N ILE A 121 7.95 -4.22 6.48
CA ILE A 121 8.63 -4.99 5.42
C ILE A 121 10.01 -5.40 5.89
N VAL A 122 10.30 -6.70 5.84
CA VAL A 122 11.59 -7.29 6.17
C VAL A 122 12.05 -8.15 5.00
N HIS A 123 13.26 -7.93 4.50
CA HIS A 123 13.82 -8.63 3.33
C HIS A 123 12.91 -8.59 2.07
N GLY A 124 12.15 -7.50 1.90
CA GLY A 124 11.24 -7.31 0.77
C GLY A 124 9.93 -8.09 0.88
N GLN A 125 9.62 -8.63 2.05
CA GLN A 125 8.37 -9.31 2.38
C GLN A 125 7.64 -8.56 3.48
N VAL A 126 6.31 -8.49 3.41
CA VAL A 126 5.52 -7.93 4.51
C VAL A 126 5.52 -8.93 5.67
N ASP A 127 6.02 -8.48 6.82
CA ASP A 127 6.13 -9.26 8.06
C ASP A 127 5.04 -8.85 9.06
N ASN A 128 4.72 -7.55 9.13
CA ASN A 128 3.66 -7.02 9.98
C ASN A 128 2.60 -6.31 9.13
N TRP A 129 1.48 -7.01 8.93
CA TRP A 129 0.36 -6.56 8.12
C TRP A 129 -0.44 -5.41 8.75
N ASP A 130 -0.68 -5.43 10.05
CA ASP A 130 -1.37 -4.33 10.75
C ASP A 130 -0.59 -3.02 10.58
N ALA A 131 0.75 -3.09 10.68
CA ALA A 131 1.61 -1.94 10.42
C ALA A 131 1.60 -1.54 8.94
N MET A 132 1.55 -2.50 8.01
CA MET A 132 1.52 -2.22 6.57
C MET A 132 0.23 -1.50 6.16
N GLU A 133 -0.92 -1.94 6.67
CA GLU A 133 -2.21 -1.32 6.41
C GLU A 133 -2.26 0.12 6.93
N ARG A 134 -1.84 0.33 8.19
CA ARG A 134 -1.68 1.67 8.77
C ARG A 134 -0.73 2.55 7.97
N PHE A 135 0.36 1.96 7.47
CA PHE A 135 1.31 2.65 6.61
C PHE A 135 0.65 3.12 5.31
N TRP A 136 -0.06 2.24 4.60
CA TRP A 136 -0.79 2.60 3.39
C TRP A 136 -1.88 3.63 3.64
N GLN A 137 -2.61 3.55 4.75
CA GLN A 137 -3.62 4.55 5.13
C GLN A 137 -3.00 5.95 5.18
N GLN A 138 -1.83 6.11 5.83
CA GLN A 138 -1.15 7.41 5.88
C GLN A 138 -0.59 7.83 4.52
N CYS A 139 -0.03 6.90 3.74
CA CYS A 139 0.41 7.17 2.37
C CYS A 139 -0.72 7.76 1.52
N ILE A 140 -1.92 7.17 1.58
CA ILE A 140 -3.08 7.55 0.77
C ILE A 140 -3.68 8.87 1.26
N PHE A 141 -4.09 8.94 2.53
CA PHE A 141 -4.90 10.05 3.02
C PHE A 141 -4.08 11.27 3.46
N ASN A 142 -2.87 11.08 3.99
CA ASN A 142 -2.07 12.17 4.53
C ASN A 142 -1.01 12.68 3.54
N TYR A 143 -0.25 11.78 2.93
CA TYR A 143 0.80 12.14 1.96
C TYR A 143 0.21 12.48 0.59
N LEU A 144 -0.43 11.51 -0.08
CA LEU A 144 -0.98 11.70 -1.43
C LEU A 144 -2.26 12.52 -1.45
N ARG A 145 -3.02 12.52 -0.34
CA ARG A 145 -4.27 13.27 -0.15
C ARG A 145 -5.28 13.00 -1.26
N CYS A 146 -5.41 11.73 -1.64
CA CYS A 146 -6.35 11.28 -2.65
C CYS A 146 -7.43 10.40 -2.03
N ASP A 147 -8.58 10.36 -2.70
CA ASP A 147 -9.64 9.40 -2.41
C ASP A 147 -9.31 8.08 -3.13
N PRO A 148 -9.11 6.95 -2.42
CA PRO A 148 -8.73 5.69 -3.06
C PRO A 148 -9.78 5.14 -4.04
N GLU A 149 -11.07 5.47 -3.86
CA GLU A 149 -12.16 5.01 -4.75
C GLU A 149 -12.07 5.63 -6.16
N ASP A 150 -11.39 6.77 -6.26
CA ASP A 150 -11.25 7.57 -7.47
C ASP A 150 -9.98 7.25 -8.28
N HIS A 151 -9.14 6.32 -7.83
CA HIS A 151 -7.83 6.06 -8.45
C HIS A 151 -7.55 4.56 -8.58
N TYR A 152 -7.01 4.13 -9.72
CA TYR A 152 -6.35 2.83 -9.81
C TYR A 152 -5.03 2.83 -9.05
N PHE A 153 -4.65 1.70 -8.48
CA PHE A 153 -3.39 1.56 -7.73
C PHE A 153 -2.42 0.60 -8.41
N LEU A 154 -1.14 0.98 -8.43
CA LEU A 154 -0.02 0.13 -8.75
C LEU A 154 0.85 0.00 -7.50
N LEU A 155 0.90 -1.20 -6.92
CA LEU A 155 1.81 -1.53 -5.83
C LEU A 155 2.99 -2.35 -6.34
N THR A 156 4.16 -2.18 -5.76
CA THR A 156 5.31 -3.04 -6.04
C THR A 156 5.55 -4.06 -4.94
N GLU A 157 6.14 -5.18 -5.35
CA GLU A 157 6.53 -6.27 -4.46
C GLU A 157 7.84 -6.94 -4.91
N SER A 158 8.41 -7.72 -4.00
CA SER A 158 9.59 -8.55 -4.28
C SER A 158 9.25 -9.75 -5.17
N PRO A 159 10.18 -10.22 -6.02
CA PRO A 159 10.00 -11.46 -6.78
C PRO A 159 9.82 -12.70 -5.90
N LEU A 160 10.20 -12.65 -4.63
CA LEU A 160 10.07 -13.74 -3.67
C LEU A 160 8.74 -13.73 -2.90
N THR A 161 7.83 -12.80 -3.21
CA THR A 161 6.53 -12.71 -2.54
C THR A 161 5.67 -13.93 -2.82
N ALA A 162 5.17 -14.56 -1.75
CA ALA A 162 4.27 -15.69 -1.82
C ALA A 162 2.89 -15.26 -2.37
N PRO A 163 2.17 -16.13 -3.11
CA PRO A 163 0.83 -15.81 -3.61
C PRO A 163 -0.16 -15.36 -2.53
N GLU A 164 -0.09 -15.95 -1.34
CA GLU A 164 -0.98 -15.64 -0.21
C GLU A 164 -0.80 -14.19 0.25
N SER A 165 0.44 -13.69 0.29
CA SER A 165 0.73 -12.29 0.62
C SER A 165 0.19 -11.32 -0.44
N ARG A 166 0.14 -11.73 -1.71
CA ARG A 166 -0.49 -10.94 -2.79
C ARG A 166 -2.00 -10.88 -2.63
N GLU A 167 -2.62 -12.01 -2.32
CA GLU A 167 -4.05 -12.08 -2.07
C GLU A 167 -4.45 -11.17 -0.91
N TYR A 168 -3.69 -11.22 0.19
CA TYR A 168 -3.95 -10.38 1.36
C TYR A 168 -3.70 -8.88 1.09
N THR A 169 -2.71 -8.55 0.25
CA THR A 169 -2.56 -7.17 -0.27
C THR A 169 -3.80 -6.74 -1.06
N GLY A 170 -4.34 -7.62 -1.89
CA GLY A 170 -5.59 -7.38 -2.63
C GLY A 170 -6.77 -7.17 -1.70
N GLU A 171 -6.94 -8.03 -0.70
CA GLU A 171 -8.00 -7.95 0.31
C GLU A 171 -8.00 -6.59 1.00
N ILE A 172 -6.86 -6.13 1.52
CA ILE A 172 -6.77 -4.80 2.15
C ILE A 172 -7.16 -3.70 1.15
N MET A 173 -6.60 -3.70 -0.05
CA MET A 173 -6.83 -2.64 -1.02
C MET A 173 -8.30 -2.58 -1.50
N PHE A 174 -8.95 -3.71 -1.68
CA PHE A 174 -10.35 -3.76 -2.13
C PHE A 174 -11.36 -3.63 -1.00
N GLU A 175 -11.16 -4.31 0.12
CA GLU A 175 -12.17 -4.36 1.18
C GLU A 175 -12.03 -3.19 2.14
N THR A 176 -10.79 -2.75 2.43
CA THR A 176 -10.54 -1.63 3.35
C THR A 176 -10.52 -0.29 2.64
N PHE A 177 -9.77 -0.19 1.53
CA PHE A 177 -9.61 1.08 0.80
C PHE A 177 -10.58 1.24 -0.37
N ASN A 178 -11.37 0.22 -0.71
CA ASN A 178 -12.37 0.26 -1.78
C ASN A 178 -11.80 0.73 -3.14
N VAL A 179 -10.56 0.35 -3.46
CA VAL A 179 -9.96 0.78 -4.73
C VAL A 179 -10.72 0.18 -5.93
N PRO A 180 -10.91 0.95 -7.02
CA PRO A 180 -11.61 0.47 -8.22
C PRO A 180 -10.82 -0.59 -8.98
N GLY A 181 -9.50 -0.64 -8.79
CA GLY A 181 -8.62 -1.64 -9.39
C GLY A 181 -7.19 -1.54 -8.88
N LEU A 182 -6.52 -2.68 -8.85
CA LEU A 182 -5.19 -2.87 -8.30
C LEU A 182 -4.32 -3.66 -9.27
N TYR A 183 -3.11 -3.17 -9.49
CA TYR A 183 -2.05 -3.90 -10.17
C TYR A 183 -0.87 -4.10 -9.21
N ILE A 184 -0.44 -5.36 -9.04
CA ILE A 184 0.73 -5.68 -8.22
C ILE A 184 1.86 -6.08 -9.17
N ALA A 185 2.93 -5.28 -9.16
CA ALA A 185 4.04 -5.39 -10.08
C ALA A 185 5.30 -5.88 -9.38
N VAL A 186 5.96 -6.86 -10.00
CA VAL A 186 7.25 -7.39 -9.53
C VAL A 186 8.36 -6.37 -9.85
N GLN A 187 9.10 -5.92 -8.83
CA GLN A 187 10.08 -4.82 -8.92
C GLN A 187 11.09 -4.94 -10.08
N PRO A 188 11.77 -6.07 -10.32
CA PRO A 188 12.67 -6.24 -11.48
C PRO A 188 12.02 -5.97 -12.85
N VAL A 189 10.73 -6.26 -13.00
CA VAL A 189 10.00 -6.03 -14.26
C VAL A 189 9.80 -4.54 -14.49
N LEU A 190 9.47 -3.78 -13.44
CA LEU A 190 9.37 -2.32 -13.53
C LEU A 190 10.72 -1.65 -13.78
N ALA A 191 11.78 -2.15 -13.13
CA ALA A 191 13.14 -1.66 -13.36
C ALA A 191 13.56 -1.85 -14.82
N LEU A 192 13.23 -3.01 -15.41
CA LEU A 192 13.47 -3.29 -16.82
C LEU A 192 12.64 -2.36 -17.72
N ALA A 193 11.36 -2.16 -17.43
CA ALA A 193 10.48 -1.27 -18.19
C ALA A 193 11.01 0.18 -18.17
N ALA A 194 11.44 0.68 -17.02
CA ALA A 194 12.05 2.00 -16.88
C ALA A 194 13.29 2.13 -17.77
N GLY A 195 14.17 1.12 -17.79
CA GLY A 195 15.37 1.10 -18.64
C GLY A 195 15.08 1.21 -20.14
N TYR A 196 14.02 0.58 -20.64
CA TYR A 196 13.62 0.69 -22.05
C TYR A 196 13.07 2.08 -22.40
N THR A 197 12.38 2.74 -21.47
CA THR A 197 11.83 4.09 -21.70
C THR A 197 12.89 5.19 -21.72
N THR A 198 14.08 4.96 -21.15
CA THR A 198 15.19 5.93 -21.11
C THR A 198 15.85 6.18 -22.49
N SER A 199 15.48 5.42 -23.52
CA SER A 199 16.00 5.55 -24.89
C SER A 199 15.59 6.84 -25.63
N LYS A 200 14.85 7.76 -24.99
CA LYS A 200 14.31 8.99 -25.62
C LYS A 200 14.75 10.30 -24.97
N VAL A 201 15.77 10.30 -24.12
CA VAL A 201 16.46 11.56 -23.74
C VAL A 201 17.68 11.69 -24.66
N GLY A 202 17.47 12.39 -25.78
CA GLY A 202 18.50 12.68 -26.78
C GLY A 202 19.59 13.58 -26.20
N ILE A 203 20.83 13.24 -26.55
CA ILE A 203 22.00 14.13 -26.53
C ILE A 203 21.95 14.99 -27.79
#